data_AF-A0A917V718-F1
#
_entry.id   AF-A0A917V718-F1
#
_cell.length_a   1.000
_cell.length_b   1.000
_cell.length_c   1.000
_cell.angle_alpha   90.00
_cell.angle_beta   90.00
_cell.angle_gamma   90.00
#
_symmetry.space_group_name_H-M   'P 1'
#
loop_
_entity.id
_entity.type
_entity.pdbx_description
1 polymer ?
#
loop_
_entity_poly.entity_id
_entity_poly.type
_entity_poly.pdbx_seq_one_letter_code
_entity_poly.pdbx_strand_id
1 'polypeptide(L)'
;MLDKDSPFAVVTPGPPRSDKLGDLALATLRTAILACDPAPGSIVTEADLARRFGLGLAATRAALARLSAIGWIEAQPRRGWQVLPVSGAHLADLLAARRLLEPVLAETIVPPGRAREMLVQADIFDASVRDMAGRQAGDARHFAELRTASLCAGAVHQPRVRAWLAETWELSLRADRHLAVRLSIVRPALPLGALARALARGEGTAALAVAETMRRAFEERALAACGFSDAPIANAQDRAPARLPADDTRADIHQDGPEAAGDHPTRGQTR
;
A
#
# COMPACT_ATOMS: atom_id res chain seq x y z
N MET A 1 0.55 -51.13 20.86
CA MET A 1 -0.45 -50.04 20.76
C MET A 1 0.24 -48.79 21.26
N LEU A 2 0.73 -47.91 20.36
CA LEU A 2 1.44 -46.69 20.78
C LEU A 2 0.43 -45.69 21.35
N ASP A 3 0.73 -45.19 22.53
CA ASP A 3 -0.02 -44.14 23.23
C ASP A 3 0.12 -42.81 22.48
N LYS A 4 -1.01 -42.23 22.07
CA LYS A 4 -1.06 -41.00 21.27
C LYS A 4 -0.90 -39.74 22.11
N ASP A 5 -0.96 -39.87 23.44
CA ASP A 5 -0.89 -38.77 24.40
C ASP A 5 0.46 -38.74 25.16
N SER A 6 1.50 -39.37 24.61
CA SER A 6 2.84 -39.34 25.20
C SER A 6 3.37 -37.89 25.27
N PRO A 7 3.80 -37.40 26.43
CA PRO A 7 4.41 -36.07 26.58
C PRO A 7 5.78 -35.97 25.87
N PHE A 8 6.31 -37.08 25.36
CA PHE A 8 7.53 -37.16 24.55
C PHE A 8 7.24 -37.40 23.06
N ALA A 9 5.97 -37.38 22.63
CA ALA A 9 5.63 -37.37 21.22
C ALA A 9 6.18 -36.08 20.60
N VAL A 10 7.16 -36.22 19.72
CA VAL A 10 7.63 -35.11 18.89
C VAL A 10 6.43 -34.64 18.08
N VAL A 11 5.88 -33.48 18.44
CA VAL A 11 4.92 -32.76 17.61
C VAL A 11 5.70 -32.28 16.40
N THR A 12 5.84 -33.14 15.38
CA THR A 12 6.27 -32.70 14.06
C THR A 12 5.18 -31.75 13.58
N PRO A 13 5.45 -30.44 13.41
CA PRO A 13 4.44 -29.55 12.87
C PRO A 13 4.05 -30.11 11.51
N GLY A 14 2.78 -30.49 11.35
CA GLY A 14 2.26 -30.86 10.05
C GLY A 14 2.52 -29.73 9.05
N PRO A 15 2.55 -30.02 7.74
CA PRO A 15 2.74 -28.99 6.73
C PRO A 15 1.79 -27.82 6.99
N PRO A 16 2.27 -26.56 6.92
CA PRO A 16 1.46 -25.40 7.24
C PRO A 16 0.16 -25.43 6.42
N ARG A 17 -0.97 -25.20 7.09
CA ARG A 17 -2.29 -25.06 6.45
C ARG A 17 -2.22 -24.00 5.34
N SER A 18 -3.01 -24.16 4.28
CA SER A 18 -3.02 -23.29 3.09
C SER A 18 -3.02 -21.79 3.42
N ASP A 19 -3.72 -21.39 4.47
CA ASP A 19 -3.83 -19.99 4.90
C ASP A 19 -2.50 -19.43 5.40
N LYS A 20 -1.73 -20.23 6.15
CA LYS A 20 -0.39 -19.85 6.63
C LYS A 20 0.61 -19.69 5.49
N LEU A 21 0.50 -20.52 4.45
CA LEU A 21 1.33 -20.39 3.24
C LEU A 21 0.95 -19.15 2.43
N GLY A 22 -0.34 -18.84 2.33
CA GLY A 22 -0.83 -17.61 1.70
C GLY A 22 -0.39 -16.35 2.43
N ASP A 23 -0.45 -16.34 3.77
CA ASP A 23 0.03 -15.22 4.59
C ASP A 23 1.55 -15.04 4.50
N LEU A 24 2.32 -16.14 4.52
CA LEU A 24 3.75 -16.11 4.30
C LEU A 24 4.09 -15.54 2.90
N ALA A 25 3.40 -15.99 1.86
CA ALA A 25 3.58 -15.48 0.51
C ALA A 25 3.26 -13.98 0.42
N LEU A 26 2.17 -13.54 1.05
CA LEU A 26 1.81 -12.12 1.12
C LEU A 26 2.90 -11.28 1.81
N ALA A 27 3.34 -11.70 3.00
CA ALA A 27 4.36 -11.01 3.76
C ALA A 27 5.69 -10.94 2.98
N THR A 28 6.07 -12.04 2.33
CA THR A 28 7.28 -12.15 1.51
C THR A 28 7.22 -11.19 0.33
N LEU A 29 6.14 -11.23 -0.45
CA LEU A 29 5.99 -10.37 -1.62
C LEU A 29 5.83 -8.89 -1.26
N ARG A 30 5.13 -8.54 -0.18
CA ARG A 30 5.05 -7.15 0.30
C ARG A 30 6.43 -6.63 0.68
N THR A 31 7.21 -7.41 1.43
CA THR A 31 8.58 -7.07 1.81
C THR A 31 9.47 -6.85 0.58
N ALA A 32 9.33 -7.70 -0.43
CA ALA A 32 10.03 -7.58 -1.70
C ALA A 32 9.66 -6.29 -2.47
N ILE A 33 8.35 -5.97 -2.55
CA ILE A 33 7.86 -4.74 -3.20
C ILE A 33 8.34 -3.48 -2.47
N LEU A 34 8.36 -3.49 -1.13
CA LEU A 34 8.93 -2.41 -0.30
C LEU A 34 10.42 -2.20 -0.61
N ALA A 35 11.16 -3.30 -0.76
CA ALA A 35 12.57 -3.28 -1.16
C ALA A 35 12.81 -2.82 -2.61
N CYS A 36 11.75 -2.46 -3.36
CA CYS A 36 11.80 -2.16 -4.79
C CYS A 36 12.36 -3.30 -5.63
N ASP A 37 12.10 -4.53 -5.22
CA ASP A 37 12.53 -5.73 -5.92
C ASP A 37 11.43 -6.80 -5.89
N PRO A 38 10.52 -6.85 -6.88
CA PRO A 38 10.64 -6.26 -8.21
C PRO A 38 10.52 -4.73 -8.26
N ALA A 39 11.16 -4.12 -9.26
CA ALA A 39 11.21 -2.67 -9.43
C ALA A 39 9.80 -2.07 -9.61
N PRO A 40 9.51 -0.87 -9.06
CA PRO A 40 8.26 -0.17 -9.32
C PRO A 40 7.99 -0.01 -10.84
N GLY A 41 6.75 -0.27 -11.26
CA GLY A 41 6.32 -0.21 -12.66
C GLY A 41 6.69 -1.44 -13.50
N SER A 42 7.53 -2.34 -13.00
CA SER A 42 7.88 -3.58 -13.71
C SER A 42 6.70 -4.55 -13.78
N ILE A 43 6.67 -5.35 -14.86
CA ILE A 43 5.71 -6.43 -15.05
C ILE A 43 6.38 -7.73 -14.64
N VAL A 44 5.70 -8.51 -13.80
CA VAL A 44 6.16 -9.80 -13.28
C VAL A 44 5.10 -10.88 -13.47
N THR A 45 5.53 -12.13 -13.62
CA THR A 45 4.62 -13.28 -13.70
C THR A 45 4.54 -14.00 -12.36
N GLU A 46 3.43 -14.71 -12.15
CA GLU A 46 3.24 -15.55 -10.95
C GLU A 46 4.30 -16.63 -10.86
N ALA A 47 4.67 -17.24 -11.99
CA ALA A 47 5.67 -18.30 -12.06
C ALA A 47 7.06 -17.77 -11.69
N ASP A 48 7.40 -16.55 -12.13
CA ASP A 48 8.68 -15.93 -11.79
C ASP A 48 8.78 -15.59 -10.32
N LEU A 49 7.72 -15.00 -9.74
CA LEU A 49 7.69 -14.69 -8.32
C LEU A 49 7.71 -15.95 -7.45
N ALA A 50 6.92 -16.96 -7.81
CA ALA A 50 6.88 -18.25 -7.11
C ALA A 50 8.27 -18.90 -7.07
N ARG A 51 8.93 -18.99 -8.22
CA ARG A 51 10.28 -19.55 -8.33
C ARG A 51 11.32 -18.71 -7.60
N ARG A 52 11.31 -17.40 -7.78
CA ARG A 52 12.31 -16.48 -7.22
C ARG A 52 12.29 -16.45 -5.69
N PHE A 53 11.12 -16.52 -5.10
CA PHE A 53 10.93 -16.42 -3.64
C PHE A 53 10.67 -17.78 -2.98
N GLY A 54 10.77 -18.89 -3.71
CA GLY A 54 10.55 -20.24 -3.18
C GLY A 54 9.12 -20.47 -2.67
N LEU A 55 8.14 -19.82 -3.29
CA LEU A 55 6.73 -19.88 -2.92
C LEU A 55 5.96 -20.86 -3.83
N GLY A 56 4.90 -21.46 -3.30
CA GLY A 56 3.96 -22.23 -4.11
C GLY A 56 3.14 -21.32 -5.04
N LEU A 57 2.82 -21.80 -6.26
CA LEU A 57 2.10 -21.00 -7.26
C LEU A 57 0.70 -20.56 -6.76
N ALA A 58 -0.04 -21.45 -6.10
CA ALA A 58 -1.36 -21.14 -5.54
C ALA A 58 -1.29 -20.07 -4.43
N ALA A 59 -0.31 -20.18 -3.53
CA ALA A 59 -0.08 -19.18 -2.48
C ALA A 59 0.35 -17.82 -3.07
N THR A 60 1.19 -17.86 -4.11
CA THR A 60 1.63 -16.66 -4.86
C THR A 60 0.43 -15.96 -5.50
N ARG A 61 -0.47 -16.69 -6.17
CA ARG A 61 -1.73 -16.15 -6.73
C ARG A 61 -2.60 -15.48 -5.67
N ALA A 62 -2.83 -16.16 -4.55
CA ALA A 62 -3.64 -15.63 -3.46
C ALA A 62 -3.03 -14.35 -2.86
N ALA A 63 -1.71 -14.32 -2.68
CA ALA A 63 -0.98 -13.15 -2.22
C ALA A 63 -1.08 -11.97 -3.20
N LEU A 64 -0.90 -12.22 -4.50
CA LEU A 64 -1.01 -11.21 -5.55
C LEU A 64 -2.41 -10.61 -5.65
N ALA A 65 -3.45 -11.44 -5.56
CA ALA A 65 -4.84 -10.98 -5.49
C ALA A 65 -5.06 -10.04 -4.29
N ARG A 66 -4.53 -10.40 -3.11
CA ARG A 66 -4.62 -9.55 -1.90
C ARG A 66 -3.84 -8.25 -2.04
N LEU A 67 -2.61 -8.29 -2.59
CA LEU A 67 -1.83 -7.08 -2.86
C LEU A 67 -2.52 -6.18 -3.89
N SER A 68 -3.22 -6.77 -4.85
CA SER A 68 -3.95 -6.01 -5.86
C SER A 68 -5.20 -5.34 -5.31
N ALA A 69 -5.92 -6.02 -4.40
CA ALA A 69 -7.06 -5.44 -3.71
C ALA A 69 -6.72 -4.16 -2.91
N ILE A 70 -5.47 -4.01 -2.49
CA ILE A 70 -4.97 -2.82 -1.78
C ILE A 70 -4.10 -1.92 -2.67
N GLY A 71 -4.03 -2.17 -3.98
CA GLY A 71 -3.37 -1.27 -4.95
C GLY A 71 -1.83 -1.34 -5.00
N TRP A 72 -1.20 -2.34 -4.39
CA TRP A 72 0.27 -2.50 -4.43
C TRP A 72 0.77 -3.10 -5.73
N ILE A 73 -0.11 -3.77 -6.45
CA ILE A 73 0.14 -4.40 -7.74
C ILE A 73 -1.15 -4.44 -8.57
N GLU A 74 -1.06 -4.45 -9.88
CA GLU A 74 -2.23 -4.45 -10.77
C GLU A 74 -2.14 -5.59 -11.78
N ALA A 75 -3.24 -6.30 -12.02
CA ALA A 75 -3.28 -7.34 -13.03
C ALA A 75 -3.20 -6.72 -14.44
N GLN A 76 -2.26 -7.20 -15.25
CA GLN A 76 -2.08 -6.77 -16.64
C GLN A 76 -2.51 -7.89 -17.59
N PRO A 77 -3.58 -7.70 -18.39
CA PRO A 77 -4.13 -8.74 -19.25
C PRO A 77 -3.06 -9.38 -20.14
N ARG A 78 -2.89 -10.71 -20.03
CA ARG A 78 -1.91 -11.51 -20.79
C ARG A 78 -0.43 -11.16 -20.55
N ARG A 79 -0.10 -10.26 -19.63
CA ARG A 79 1.29 -9.86 -19.32
C ARG A 79 1.74 -10.26 -17.92
N GLY A 80 0.79 -10.44 -16.98
CA GLY A 80 1.07 -10.82 -15.60
C GLY A 80 0.58 -9.73 -14.65
N TRP A 81 1.47 -9.19 -13.83
CA TRP A 81 1.15 -8.23 -12.79
C TRP A 81 2.13 -7.05 -12.82
N GLN A 82 1.64 -5.82 -12.79
CA GLN A 82 2.45 -4.61 -12.73
C GLN A 82 2.58 -4.11 -11.30
N VAL A 83 3.81 -3.98 -10.82
CA VAL A 83 4.13 -3.43 -9.50
C VAL A 83 3.78 -1.94 -9.47
N LEU A 84 3.09 -1.46 -8.43
CA LEU A 84 2.67 -0.04 -8.29
C LEU A 84 3.82 0.91 -8.67
N PRO A 85 3.71 1.69 -9.76
CA PRO A 85 4.78 2.58 -10.19
C PRO A 85 5.01 3.72 -9.21
N VAL A 86 6.20 4.30 -9.24
CA VAL A 86 6.51 5.57 -8.56
C VAL A 86 6.50 6.66 -9.63
N SER A 87 5.35 7.31 -9.80
CA SER A 87 5.14 8.41 -10.75
C SER A 87 4.93 9.74 -10.03
N GLY A 88 4.99 10.86 -10.75
CA GLY A 88 4.69 12.18 -10.17
C GLY A 88 3.29 12.25 -9.54
N ALA A 89 2.29 11.64 -10.18
CA ALA A 89 0.94 11.56 -9.64
C ALA A 89 0.89 10.74 -8.33
N HIS A 90 1.60 9.63 -8.25
CA HIS A 90 1.71 8.84 -7.02
C HIS A 90 2.42 9.61 -5.90
N LEU A 91 3.51 10.33 -6.21
CA LEU A 91 4.21 11.17 -5.24
C LEU A 91 3.31 12.30 -4.70
N ALA A 92 2.53 12.94 -5.58
CA ALA A 92 1.57 13.97 -5.20
C ALA A 92 0.44 13.42 -4.31
N ASP A 93 -0.08 12.23 -4.64
CA ASP A 93 -1.08 11.52 -3.83
C ASP A 93 -0.56 11.18 -2.43
N LEU A 94 0.67 10.65 -2.33
CA LEU A 94 1.32 10.40 -1.05
C LEU A 94 1.48 11.69 -0.21
N LEU A 95 1.88 12.80 -0.83
CA LEU A 95 1.97 14.09 -0.13
C LEU A 95 0.61 14.57 0.38
N ALA A 96 -0.46 14.41 -0.42
CA ALA A 96 -1.81 14.75 0.01
C ALA A 96 -2.27 13.86 1.18
N ALA A 97 -2.09 12.55 1.07
CA ALA A 97 -2.40 11.60 2.13
C ALA A 97 -1.66 11.91 3.43
N ARG A 98 -0.35 12.21 3.36
CA ARG A 98 0.44 12.60 4.53
C ARG A 98 -0.07 13.88 5.20
N ARG A 99 -0.44 14.91 4.43
CA ARG A 99 -1.04 16.15 4.97
C ARG A 99 -2.36 15.91 5.71
N LEU A 100 -3.16 14.95 5.23
CA LEU A 100 -4.44 14.60 5.84
C LEU A 100 -4.29 13.69 7.07
N LEU A 101 -3.35 12.75 7.03
CA LEU A 101 -3.23 11.69 8.04
C LEU A 101 -2.29 12.04 9.19
N GLU A 102 -1.14 12.68 8.92
CA GLU A 102 -0.12 12.97 9.95
C GLU A 102 -0.62 13.86 11.11
N PRO A 103 -1.58 14.81 10.94
CA PRO A 103 -2.11 15.60 12.06
C PRO A 103 -2.66 14.77 13.24
N VAL A 104 -3.12 13.54 13.00
CA VAL A 104 -3.61 12.63 14.06
C VAL A 104 -2.57 12.33 15.14
N LEU A 105 -1.28 12.49 14.81
CA LEU A 105 -0.18 12.29 15.75
C LEU A 105 -0.22 13.27 16.93
N ALA A 106 -0.78 14.48 16.74
CA ALA A 106 -0.89 15.47 17.81
C ALA A 106 -1.86 15.04 18.92
N GLU A 107 -2.85 14.23 18.58
CA GLU A 107 -3.90 13.75 19.49
C GLU A 107 -3.61 12.33 20.01
N THR A 108 -2.49 11.74 19.61
CA THR A 108 -2.15 10.35 19.94
C THR A 108 -1.66 10.24 21.38
N ILE A 109 -2.31 9.37 22.15
CA ILE A 109 -1.91 9.01 23.51
C ILE A 109 -1.39 7.57 23.48
N VAL A 110 -0.23 7.30 24.06
CA VAL A 110 0.37 5.95 24.00
C VAL A 110 0.27 5.28 25.37
N PRO A 111 -0.31 4.07 25.48
CA PRO A 111 -0.34 3.34 26.74
C PRO A 111 1.08 3.03 27.25
N PRO A 112 1.33 3.01 28.57
CA PRO A 112 2.68 2.88 29.14
C PRO A 112 3.48 1.68 28.62
N GLY A 113 2.83 0.52 28.42
CA GLY A 113 3.49 -0.68 27.88
C GLY A 113 4.04 -0.46 26.47
N ARG A 114 3.25 0.19 25.61
CA ARG A 114 3.64 0.52 24.23
C ARG A 114 4.66 1.66 24.20
N ALA A 115 4.52 2.64 25.09
CA ALA A 115 5.50 3.73 25.21
C ALA A 115 6.90 3.19 25.54
N ARG A 116 7.00 2.24 26.47
CA ARG A 116 8.27 1.58 26.81
C ARG A 116 8.89 0.86 25.61
N GLU A 117 8.08 0.11 24.86
CA GLU A 117 8.53 -0.55 23.63
C GLU A 117 9.06 0.48 22.61
N MET A 118 8.33 1.58 22.40
CA MET A 118 8.72 2.65 21.48
C MET A 118 10.05 3.30 21.87
N LEU A 119 10.31 3.53 23.16
CA LEU A 119 11.59 4.07 23.63
C LEU A 119 12.75 3.11 23.33
N VAL A 120 12.59 1.82 23.63
CA VAL A 120 13.61 0.80 23.35
C VAL A 120 13.89 0.71 21.85
N GLN A 121 12.85 0.68 21.02
CA GLN A 121 13.00 0.62 19.57
C GLN A 121 13.63 1.90 19.01
N ALA A 122 13.37 3.07 19.60
CA ALA A 122 14.03 4.32 19.22
C ALA A 122 15.55 4.26 19.48
N ASP A 123 15.97 3.71 20.61
CA ASP A 123 17.39 3.59 20.95
C ASP A 123 18.11 2.58 20.05
N ILE A 124 17.47 1.44 19.76
CA ILE A 124 17.96 0.45 18.79
C ILE A 124 18.08 1.08 17.40
N PHE A 125 17.06 1.84 16.97
CA PHE A 125 17.05 2.52 15.68
C PHE A 125 18.22 3.50 15.56
N ASP A 126 18.40 4.38 16.55
CA ASP A 126 19.47 5.38 16.53
C ASP A 126 20.86 4.74 16.55
N ALA A 127 21.05 3.66 17.31
CA ALA A 127 22.29 2.89 17.30
C ALA A 127 22.54 2.25 15.91
N SER A 128 21.51 1.65 15.33
CA SER A 128 21.60 1.00 14.02
C SER A 128 21.94 2.00 12.92
N VAL A 129 21.31 3.18 12.91
CA VAL A 129 21.52 4.20 11.88
C VAL A 129 22.94 4.78 11.93
N ARG A 130 23.54 4.92 13.12
CA ARG A 130 24.91 5.45 13.28
C ARG A 130 25.99 4.53 12.69
N ASP A 131 25.84 3.22 12.82
CA ASP A 131 26.85 2.22 12.40
C ASP A 131 26.80 1.86 10.91
N MET A 132 25.80 2.37 10.17
CA MET A 132 25.52 1.93 8.81
C MET A 132 26.26 2.76 7.73
N ALA A 133 27.42 2.27 7.28
CA ALA A 133 28.14 2.77 6.10
C ALA A 133 28.07 1.78 4.91
N GLY A 134 27.86 2.26 3.69
CA GLY A 134 27.87 1.46 2.44
C GLY A 134 26.51 0.97 1.92
N ARG A 135 26.51 0.17 0.84
CA ARG A 135 25.28 -0.24 0.11
C ARG A 135 24.40 -1.22 0.89
N GLN A 136 24.99 -2.20 1.56
CA GLN A 136 24.28 -3.17 2.42
C GLN A 136 23.68 -2.50 3.66
N ALA A 137 24.34 -1.46 4.16
CA ALA A 137 23.79 -0.54 5.14
C ALA A 137 22.54 0.20 4.64
N GLY A 138 22.44 0.49 3.34
CA GLY A 138 21.22 1.07 2.75
C GLY A 138 19.99 0.17 2.87
N ASP A 139 20.14 -1.13 2.68
CA ASP A 139 19.05 -2.10 2.81
C ASP A 139 18.66 -2.31 4.28
N ALA A 140 19.64 -2.52 5.16
CA ALA A 140 19.41 -2.66 6.59
C ALA A 140 18.75 -1.40 7.19
N ARG A 141 19.18 -0.21 6.76
CA ARG A 141 18.58 1.08 7.16
C ARG A 141 17.15 1.21 6.69
N HIS A 142 16.88 0.89 5.42
CA HIS A 142 15.52 0.95 4.88
C HIS A 142 14.54 0.10 5.69
N PHE A 143 14.91 -1.13 6.03
CA PHE A 143 14.05 -2.00 6.85
C PHE A 143 13.96 -1.55 8.31
N ALA A 144 15.01 -0.97 8.88
CA ALA A 144 14.94 -0.36 10.21
C ALA A 144 13.96 0.81 10.23
N GLU A 145 14.00 1.67 9.20
CA GLU A 145 13.07 2.79 9.06
C GLU A 145 11.63 2.33 8.86
N LEU A 146 11.39 1.31 8.03
CA LEU A 146 10.05 0.72 7.87
C LEU A 146 9.49 0.19 9.21
N ARG A 147 10.30 -0.54 9.98
CA ARG A 147 9.89 -1.06 11.30
C ARG A 147 9.55 0.07 12.26
N THR A 148 10.42 1.08 12.40
CA THR A 148 10.20 2.19 13.34
C THR A 148 9.02 3.07 12.89
N ALA A 149 8.85 3.30 11.58
CA ALA A 149 7.68 4.03 11.06
C ALA A 149 6.38 3.27 11.33
N SER A 150 6.34 1.95 11.12
CA SER A 150 5.18 1.11 11.44
C SER A 150 4.85 1.13 12.94
N LEU A 151 5.86 1.08 13.80
CA LEU A 151 5.70 1.21 15.25
C LEU A 151 5.06 2.55 15.64
N CYS A 152 5.55 3.66 15.06
CA CYS A 152 5.05 5.02 15.27
C CYS A 152 3.61 5.17 14.76
N ALA A 153 3.30 4.70 13.55
CA ALA A 153 1.93 4.71 13.03
C ALA A 153 1.00 3.88 13.93
N GLY A 154 1.52 2.79 14.50
CA GLY A 154 0.80 1.94 15.43
C GLY A 154 0.43 2.59 16.77
N ALA A 155 0.99 3.76 17.09
CA ALA A 155 0.57 4.57 18.23
C ALA A 155 -0.87 5.11 18.04
N VAL A 156 -1.29 5.34 16.80
CA VAL A 156 -2.63 5.85 16.46
C VAL A 156 -3.70 4.84 16.86
N HIS A 157 -4.69 5.29 17.64
CA HIS A 157 -5.73 4.43 18.20
C HIS A 157 -6.78 4.01 17.19
N GLN A 158 -7.18 4.89 16.27
CA GLN A 158 -8.23 4.62 15.30
C GLN A 158 -7.70 3.60 14.27
N PRO A 159 -8.22 2.35 14.22
CA PRO A 159 -7.57 1.28 13.46
C PRO A 159 -7.49 1.55 11.96
N ARG A 160 -8.51 2.23 11.40
CA ARG A 160 -8.55 2.62 9.98
C ARG A 160 -7.50 3.69 9.67
N VAL A 161 -7.44 4.75 10.48
CA VAL A 161 -6.46 5.84 10.29
C VAL A 161 -5.04 5.33 10.46
N ARG A 162 -4.79 4.49 11.47
CA ARG A 162 -3.52 3.80 11.68
C ARG A 162 -3.07 3.02 10.44
N ALA A 163 -3.97 2.23 9.85
CA ALA A 163 -3.65 1.41 8.69
C ALA A 163 -3.26 2.27 7.48
N TRP A 164 -4.05 3.32 7.19
CA TRP A 164 -3.76 4.25 6.10
C TRP A 164 -2.48 5.05 6.33
N LEU A 165 -2.21 5.49 7.56
CA LEU A 165 -0.97 6.21 7.89
C LEU A 165 0.25 5.30 7.72
N ALA A 166 0.19 4.07 8.23
CA ALA A 166 1.28 3.10 8.08
C ALA A 166 1.57 2.81 6.61
N GLU A 167 0.54 2.53 5.82
CA GLU A 167 0.68 2.29 4.38
C GLU A 167 1.24 3.49 3.63
N THR A 168 0.76 4.70 3.96
CA THR A 168 1.24 5.95 3.33
C THR A 168 2.73 6.15 3.59
N TRP A 169 3.20 5.92 4.82
CA TRP A 169 4.62 6.02 5.16
C TRP A 169 5.47 4.91 4.53
N GLU A 170 4.95 3.69 4.48
CA GLU A 170 5.58 2.56 3.78
C GLU A 170 5.79 2.87 2.29
N LEU A 171 4.76 3.37 1.61
CA LEU A 171 4.83 3.77 0.21
C LEU A 171 5.75 4.97 -0.01
N SER A 172 5.80 5.92 0.94
CA SER A 172 6.73 7.05 0.90
C SER A 172 8.19 6.60 1.01
N LEU A 173 8.49 5.68 1.93
CA LEU A 173 9.83 5.10 2.10
C LEU A 173 10.25 4.27 0.89
N ARG A 174 9.30 3.53 0.30
CA ARG A 174 9.51 2.80 -0.95
C ARG A 174 9.80 3.75 -2.11
N ALA A 175 9.06 4.86 -2.21
CA ALA A 175 9.30 5.89 -3.22
C ALA A 175 10.71 6.50 -3.06
N ASP A 176 11.11 6.91 -1.84
CA ASP A 176 12.46 7.41 -1.57
C ASP A 176 13.55 6.40 -1.99
N ARG A 177 13.35 5.12 -1.72
CA ARG A 177 14.27 4.06 -2.15
C ARG A 177 14.35 3.97 -3.67
N HIS A 178 13.21 4.02 -4.36
CA HIS A 178 13.19 4.03 -5.81
C HIS A 178 13.92 5.22 -6.40
N LEU A 179 13.70 6.43 -5.86
CA LEU A 179 14.36 7.66 -6.29
C LEU A 179 15.88 7.58 -6.08
N ALA A 180 16.33 7.03 -4.95
CA ALA A 180 17.75 6.84 -4.68
C ALA A 180 18.41 5.87 -5.68
N VAL A 181 17.75 4.75 -6.01
CA VAL A 181 18.28 3.75 -6.94
C VAL A 181 18.23 4.22 -8.39
N ARG A 182 17.16 4.92 -8.81
CA ARG A 182 16.92 5.26 -10.21
C ARG A 182 17.43 6.63 -10.62
N LEU A 183 17.32 7.62 -9.73
CA LEU A 183 17.63 9.03 -10.03
C LEU A 183 18.80 9.56 -9.19
N SER A 184 19.41 8.72 -8.35
CA SER A 184 20.46 9.13 -7.40
C SER A 184 20.03 10.25 -6.45
N ILE A 185 18.72 10.41 -6.24
CA ILE A 185 18.15 11.34 -5.24
C ILE A 185 18.15 10.59 -3.90
N VAL A 186 19.23 10.76 -3.14
CA VAL A 186 19.44 10.04 -1.88
C VAL A 186 18.74 10.77 -0.74
N ARG A 187 18.02 10.00 0.10
CA ARG A 187 17.40 10.52 1.31
C ARG A 187 18.35 10.44 2.53
N PRO A 188 18.50 11.51 3.34
CA PRO A 188 19.19 11.45 4.63
C PRO A 188 18.45 10.61 5.68
N ALA A 189 19.12 10.23 6.78
CA ALA A 189 18.47 9.45 7.84
C ALA A 189 17.24 10.16 8.37
N LEU A 190 16.13 9.44 8.52
CA LEU A 190 14.92 10.03 9.07
C LEU A 190 15.00 10.08 10.59
N PRO A 191 14.49 11.16 11.23
CA PRO A 191 14.44 11.29 12.68
C PRO A 191 13.33 10.42 13.33
N LEU A 192 13.17 9.16 12.89
CA LEU A 192 12.13 8.26 13.38
C LEU A 192 12.31 7.89 14.86
N GLY A 193 13.56 7.83 15.35
CA GLY A 193 13.84 7.68 16.78
C GLY A 193 13.30 8.86 17.60
N ALA A 194 13.46 10.09 17.10
CA ALA A 194 12.89 11.28 17.74
C ALA A 194 11.35 11.27 17.72
N LEU A 195 10.74 10.87 16.59
CA LEU A 195 9.29 10.72 16.47
C LEU A 195 8.75 9.68 17.48
N ALA A 196 9.39 8.51 17.56
CA ALA A 196 9.00 7.46 18.49
C ALA A 196 9.08 7.92 19.96
N ARG A 197 10.14 8.65 20.34
CA ARG A 197 10.28 9.20 21.70
C ARG A 197 9.21 10.25 22.02
N ALA A 198 8.92 11.16 21.09
CA ALA A 198 7.90 12.18 21.27
C ALA A 198 6.52 11.54 21.51
N LEU A 199 6.13 10.57 20.67
CA LEU A 199 4.89 9.82 20.84
C LEU A 199 4.83 9.05 22.16
N ALA A 200 5.94 8.37 22.53
CA ALA A 200 6.01 7.61 23.77
C ALA A 200 5.88 8.49 25.04
N ARG A 201 6.30 9.75 24.96
CA ARG A 201 6.20 10.73 26.06
C ARG A 201 4.87 11.50 26.09
N GLY A 202 3.99 11.26 25.11
CA GLY A 202 2.75 12.03 24.96
C GLY A 202 2.98 13.46 24.44
N GLU A 203 4.13 13.73 23.81
CA GLU A 203 4.49 15.03 23.25
C GLU A 203 3.94 15.16 21.82
N GLY A 204 2.61 15.09 21.65
CA GLY A 204 1.95 15.03 20.34
C GLY A 204 2.33 16.18 19.39
N THR A 205 2.41 17.41 19.89
CA THR A 205 2.84 18.57 19.08
C THR A 205 4.28 18.43 18.59
N ALA A 206 5.17 17.87 19.39
CA ALA A 206 6.55 17.61 18.99
C ALA A 206 6.63 16.47 17.96
N ALA A 207 5.83 15.41 18.15
CA ALA A 207 5.72 14.32 17.19
C ALA A 207 5.23 14.82 15.81
N LEU A 208 4.21 15.67 15.79
CA LEU A 208 3.70 16.28 14.56
C LEU A 208 4.76 17.17 13.89
N ALA A 209 5.53 17.95 14.65
CA ALA A 209 6.61 18.77 14.10
C ALA A 209 7.72 17.94 13.43
N VAL A 210 8.05 16.77 14.01
CA VAL A 210 8.99 15.82 13.40
C VAL A 210 8.42 15.24 12.10
N ALA A 211 7.15 14.81 12.11
CA ALA A 211 6.47 14.29 10.92
C ALA A 211 6.41 15.34 9.79
N GLU A 212 6.09 16.59 10.13
CA GLU A 212 6.10 17.73 9.20
C GLU A 212 7.46 17.93 8.54
N THR A 213 8.53 17.88 9.33
CA THR A 213 9.90 17.99 8.83
C THR A 213 10.22 16.86 7.85
N MET A 214 9.83 15.62 8.18
CA MET A 214 9.98 14.47 7.30
C MET A 214 9.16 14.61 6.01
N ARG A 215 7.96 15.20 6.09
CA ARG A 215 7.08 15.43 4.95
C ARG A 215 7.64 16.48 4.01
N ARG A 216 8.13 17.61 4.53
CA ARG A 216 8.79 18.66 3.73
C ARG A 216 10.04 18.13 3.01
N ALA A 217 10.88 17.37 3.72
CA ALA A 217 12.04 16.75 3.10
C ALA A 217 11.64 15.76 1.99
N PHE A 218 10.55 15.00 2.16
CA PHE A 218 10.00 14.14 1.11
C PHE A 218 9.48 14.94 -0.08
N GLU A 219 8.78 16.05 0.17
CA GLU A 219 8.29 16.97 -0.85
C GLU A 219 9.42 17.55 -1.72
N GLU A 220 10.52 17.98 -1.11
CA GLU A 220 11.70 18.47 -1.84
C GLU A 220 12.27 17.41 -2.79
N ARG A 221 12.39 16.15 -2.32
CA ARG A 221 12.87 15.04 -3.16
C ARG A 221 11.87 14.66 -4.25
N ALA A 222 10.58 14.69 -3.96
CA ALA A 222 9.53 14.44 -4.94
C ALA A 222 9.55 15.51 -6.04
N LEU A 223 9.69 16.79 -5.67
CA LEU A 223 9.81 17.89 -6.63
C LEU A 223 11.09 17.76 -7.47
N ALA A 224 12.21 17.45 -6.85
CA ALA A 224 13.46 17.19 -7.56
C ALA A 224 13.28 16.06 -8.59
N ALA A 225 12.61 14.97 -8.22
CA ALA A 225 12.31 13.86 -9.13
C ALA A 225 11.42 14.27 -10.32
N CYS A 226 10.42 15.11 -10.09
CA CYS A 226 9.57 15.65 -11.16
C CYS A 226 10.35 16.57 -12.12
N GLY A 227 11.38 17.26 -11.64
CA GLY A 227 12.27 18.09 -12.45
C GLY A 227 13.15 17.33 -13.45
N PHE A 228 13.24 15.99 -13.35
CA PHE A 228 13.95 15.14 -14.30
C PHE A 228 13.11 14.77 -15.54
N SER A 229 11.98 15.45 -15.81
CA SER A 229 11.07 15.09 -16.91
C SER A 229 10.37 16.30 -17.58
N ASP A 230 10.77 16.62 -18.82
CA ASP A 230 9.87 17.08 -19.90
C ASP A 230 9.26 15.91 -20.69
N ALA A 231 9.46 14.67 -20.23
CA ALA A 231 8.87 13.45 -20.78
C ALA A 231 8.26 12.62 -19.64
N PRO A 232 6.96 12.29 -19.69
CA PRO A 232 6.22 11.74 -18.56
C PRO A 232 6.97 10.59 -17.90
N ILE A 233 7.13 10.66 -16.58
CA ILE A 233 7.54 9.53 -15.72
C ILE A 233 6.44 8.45 -15.81
N ALA A 234 6.43 7.73 -16.93
CA ALA A 234 5.41 6.82 -17.46
C ALA A 234 3.95 7.35 -17.43
N ASN A 235 3.33 7.40 -18.61
CA ASN A 235 2.02 8.00 -18.83
C ASN A 235 0.88 7.37 -18.02
N ALA A 236 0.08 8.23 -17.39
CA ALA A 236 -1.26 7.96 -16.86
C ALA A 236 -2.30 7.63 -17.95
N GLN A 237 -1.88 7.33 -19.20
CA GLN A 237 -2.77 7.20 -20.36
C GLN A 237 -3.41 5.81 -20.51
N ASP A 238 -3.15 4.84 -19.63
CA ASP A 238 -3.90 3.57 -19.60
C ASP A 238 -5.10 3.59 -18.64
N ARG A 239 -5.37 4.72 -17.95
CA ARG A 239 -6.66 4.89 -17.28
C ARG A 239 -7.73 5.21 -18.32
N ALA A 240 -8.37 4.17 -18.85
CA ALA A 240 -9.73 4.32 -19.35
C ALA A 240 -10.55 5.05 -18.26
N PRO A 241 -11.26 6.14 -18.59
CA PRO A 241 -12.07 6.83 -17.59
C PRO A 241 -13.03 5.84 -16.97
N ALA A 242 -13.15 5.86 -15.64
CA ALA A 242 -14.18 5.12 -14.94
C ALA A 242 -15.52 5.44 -15.62
N ARG A 243 -16.14 4.45 -16.27
CA ARG A 243 -17.51 4.61 -16.75
C ARG A 243 -18.33 4.89 -15.51
N LEU A 244 -18.81 6.13 -15.39
CA LEU A 244 -19.92 6.44 -14.50
C LEU A 244 -21.04 5.43 -14.82
N PRO A 245 -21.68 4.81 -13.82
CA PRO A 245 -22.87 4.02 -14.08
C PRO A 245 -23.83 4.90 -14.88
N ALA A 246 -24.30 4.38 -16.02
CA ALA A 246 -25.31 5.05 -16.81
C ALA A 246 -26.49 5.32 -15.88
N ASP A 247 -26.85 6.59 -15.79
CA ASP A 247 -28.05 7.05 -15.11
C ASP A 247 -29.24 6.51 -15.91
N ASP A 248 -29.70 5.30 -15.58
CA ASP A 248 -30.87 4.66 -16.17
C ASP A 248 -32.12 5.31 -15.53
N THR A 249 -32.24 6.63 -15.69
CA THR A 249 -33.51 7.32 -15.51
C THR A 249 -34.30 7.15 -16.81
N ARG A 250 -34.80 5.95 -17.06
CA ARG A 250 -35.91 5.75 -17.99
C ARG A 250 -37.21 6.06 -17.28
N ALA A 251 -37.69 7.26 -17.53
CA ALA A 251 -39.08 7.64 -17.35
C ALA A 251 -39.95 6.81 -18.31
N ASP A 252 -40.46 5.67 -17.84
CA ASP A 252 -41.60 5.00 -18.46
C ASP A 252 -42.89 5.64 -17.92
N ILE A 253 -43.30 6.73 -18.56
CA ILE A 253 -44.68 7.21 -18.47
C ILE A 253 -45.46 6.44 -19.53
N HIS A 254 -45.95 5.26 -19.16
CA HIS A 254 -46.96 4.54 -19.93
C HIS A 254 -48.26 5.36 -19.93
N GLN A 255 -48.64 5.85 -21.11
CA GLN A 255 -49.99 6.34 -21.39
C GLN A 255 -50.89 5.12 -21.69
N ASP A 256 -51.89 4.91 -20.84
CA ASP A 256 -53.05 4.03 -21.09
C ASP A 256 -54.33 4.88 -21.03
N GLY A 257 -55.16 4.81 -22.07
CA GLY A 257 -56.49 5.41 -22.10
C GLY A 257 -57.09 5.52 -23.51
N PRO A 258 -58.21 4.84 -23.84
CA PRO A 258 -58.56 4.47 -25.22
C PRO A 258 -59.59 5.42 -25.88
N GLU A 259 -59.46 5.63 -27.19
CA GLU A 259 -60.48 6.24 -28.05
C GLU A 259 -61.19 5.15 -28.86
N ALA A 260 -62.46 4.89 -28.53
CA ALA A 260 -63.38 4.06 -29.30
C ALA A 260 -64.69 4.82 -29.51
N ALA A 261 -64.88 5.38 -30.71
CA ALA A 261 -66.18 5.74 -31.28
C ALA A 261 -66.00 6.05 -32.77
N GLY A 262 -66.67 5.31 -33.66
CA GLY A 262 -66.57 5.58 -35.09
C GLY A 262 -67.08 4.46 -35.97
N ASP A 263 -68.38 4.23 -35.86
CA ASP A 263 -69.14 3.24 -36.59
C ASP A 263 -69.36 3.63 -38.08
N HIS A 264 -69.41 2.59 -38.89
CA HIS A 264 -70.15 2.41 -40.15
C HIS A 264 -69.56 2.59 -41.57
N PRO A 265 -69.94 1.65 -42.49
CA PRO A 265 -69.25 1.38 -43.75
C PRO A 265 -69.96 1.97 -44.99
N THR A 266 -69.26 2.05 -46.11
CA THR A 266 -69.90 2.17 -47.43
C THR A 266 -69.30 1.24 -48.49
N ARG A 267 -70.23 0.51 -49.10
CA ARG A 267 -70.22 -0.48 -50.19
C ARG A 267 -69.39 -0.16 -51.45
N GLY A 268 -69.02 -1.24 -52.14
CA GLY A 268 -68.83 -1.33 -53.61
C GLY A 268 -67.84 -2.43 -53.98
N GLN A 269 -68.22 -3.72 -54.01
CA GLN A 269 -68.76 -4.51 -55.14
C GLN A 269 -68.10 -4.33 -56.53
N THR A 270 -67.96 -5.47 -57.21
CA THR A 270 -67.48 -5.79 -58.59
C THR A 270 -65.95 -5.83 -58.76
N ARG A 271 -65.35 -6.91 -59.30
CA ARG A 271 -65.85 -8.06 -60.06
C ARG A 271 -64.86 -9.22 -59.96
#